data_AF-A0A3G7U387-F1
#
_entry.id   AF-A0A3G7U387-F1
#
_cell.length_a   1.000
_cell.length_b   1.000
_cell.length_c   1.000
_cell.angle_alpha   90.00
_cell.angle_beta   90.00
_cell.angle_gamma   90.00
#
_symmetry.space_group_name_H-M   'P 1'
#
loop_
_entity.id
_entity.type
_entity.pdbx_description
1 polymer ?
#
loop_
_entity_poly.entity_id
_entity_poly.type
_entity_poly.pdbx_seq_one_letter_code
_entity_poly.pdbx_strand_id
1 'polypeptide(L)'
;MDGKYSGAIILGRPENHAISNMMPACVPCNLSKAAMPLEVWRKRIADHVNSLNSYHPIYRLAKSYGLIVETGKPVVFHYETVGPLSPFTHRK
;
A
#
# COMPACT_ATOMS: atom_id res chain seq x y z
N MET A 1 17.49 29.04 -20.99
CA MET A 1 16.70 28.22 -20.04
C MET A 1 15.72 29.19 -19.40
N ASP A 2 14.60 29.46 -20.07
CA ASP A 2 13.79 30.65 -19.76
C ASP A 2 12.34 30.24 -19.53
N GLY A 3 12.13 29.44 -18.48
CA GLY A 3 10.81 29.00 -18.04
C GLY A 3 10.58 29.42 -16.60
N LYS A 4 10.14 30.67 -16.40
CA LYS A 4 9.66 31.17 -15.11
C LYS A 4 8.33 30.48 -14.78
N TYR A 5 8.33 29.53 -13.86
CA TYR A 5 7.10 29.01 -13.25
C TYR A 5 6.61 30.00 -12.19
N SER A 6 5.86 31.01 -12.61
CA SER A 6 5.13 31.92 -11.73
C SER A 6 3.69 31.44 -11.60
N GLY A 7 3.36 30.76 -10.50
CA GLY A 7 1.98 30.48 -10.10
C GLY A 7 1.72 29.05 -9.68
N ALA A 8 1.66 28.84 -8.36
CA ALA A 8 1.14 27.68 -7.63
C ALA A 8 1.95 26.35 -7.69
N ILE A 9 2.26 25.87 -6.47
CA ILE A 9 2.85 24.58 -6.08
C ILE A 9 4.39 24.53 -6.08
N ILE A 10 4.99 25.39 -5.26
CA ILE A 10 6.26 25.04 -4.60
C ILE A 10 5.93 24.10 -3.43
N LEU A 11 5.63 22.85 -3.74
CA LEU A 11 5.72 21.72 -2.80
C LEU A 11 6.24 20.47 -3.53
N GLY A 12 7.06 20.66 -4.57
CA GLY A 12 7.85 19.56 -5.11
C GLY A 12 8.77 19.06 -4.01
N ARG A 13 8.52 17.85 -3.53
CA ARG A 13 9.44 17.09 -2.67
C ARG A 13 10.24 16.16 -3.58
N PRO A 14 11.26 16.65 -4.31
CA PRO A 14 11.99 15.84 -5.29
C PRO A 14 12.63 14.60 -4.65
N GLU A 15 12.91 14.62 -3.35
CA GLU A 15 13.36 13.46 -2.58
C GLU A 15 12.37 12.29 -2.61
N ASN A 16 11.07 12.56 -2.79
CA ASN A 16 10.04 11.54 -2.92
C ASN A 16 10.00 10.90 -4.32
N HIS A 17 10.75 11.42 -5.29
CA HIS A 17 10.83 10.87 -6.64
C HIS A 17 11.93 9.80 -6.76
N ALA A 18 12.54 9.38 -5.65
CA ALA A 18 13.47 8.26 -5.62
C ALA A 18 12.77 6.93 -5.95
N ILE A 19 13.47 6.03 -6.64
CA ILE A 19 12.97 4.68 -6.99
C ILE A 19 12.52 3.91 -5.74
N SER A 20 13.22 4.09 -4.61
CA SER A 20 12.85 3.48 -3.32
C SER A 20 11.46 3.89 -2.82
N ASN A 21 10.95 5.06 -3.23
CA ASN A 21 9.61 5.55 -2.89
C ASN A 21 8.55 5.19 -3.94
N MET A 22 8.94 4.67 -5.10
CA MET A 22 8.04 4.20 -6.17
C MET A 22 7.49 2.79 -5.93
N MET A 23 7.76 2.21 -4.75
CA MET A 23 7.27 0.90 -4.35
C MET A 23 6.12 1.04 -3.33
N PRO A 24 4.98 0.34 -3.51
CA PRO A 24 4.65 -0.52 -4.65
C PRO A 24 4.22 0.27 -5.90
N ALA A 25 4.45 -0.31 -7.08
CA ALA A 25 4.11 0.32 -8.36
C ALA A 25 2.62 0.23 -8.75
N CYS A 26 1.77 -0.50 -8.01
CA CYS A 26 0.33 -0.52 -8.30
C CYS A 26 -0.30 0.86 -8.06
N VAL A 27 -0.99 1.42 -9.07
CA VAL A 27 -1.59 2.76 -9.01
C VAL A 27 -2.42 3.01 -7.74
N PRO A 28 -3.43 2.19 -7.38
CA PRO A 28 -4.22 2.43 -6.16
C PRO A 28 -3.38 2.32 -4.88
N CYS A 29 -2.37 1.46 -4.89
CA CYS A 29 -1.47 1.28 -3.77
C CYS A 29 -0.56 2.50 -3.58
N ASN A 30 0.00 3.03 -4.66
CA ASN A 30 0.86 4.20 -4.62
C ASN A 30 0.07 5.45 -4.23
N LEU A 31 -1.18 5.59 -4.68
CA LEU A 31 -2.10 6.63 -4.22
C LEU A 31 -2.40 6.50 -2.73
N SER A 32 -2.65 5.29 -2.22
CA SER A 32 -2.88 5.03 -0.80
C SER A 32 -1.63 5.25 0.07
N LYS A 33 -0.46 4.81 -0.40
CA LYS A 33 0.83 4.94 0.29
C LYS A 33 1.28 6.39 0.34
N ALA A 34 1.14 7.12 -0.77
CA ALA A 34 1.70 8.46 -0.94
C ALA A 34 3.18 8.50 -0.49
N ALA A 35 3.54 9.47 0.34
CA ALA A 35 4.88 9.63 0.90
C ALA A 35 5.15 8.79 2.17
N MET A 36 4.24 7.90 2.59
CA MET A 36 4.47 7.07 3.79
C MET A 36 5.62 6.07 3.56
N PRO A 37 6.43 5.80 4.60
CA PRO A 37 7.36 4.68 4.57
C PRO A 37 6.62 3.36 4.32
N LEU A 38 7.27 2.45 3.60
CA LEU A 38 6.64 1.20 3.15
C LEU A 38 6.12 0.34 4.31
N GLU A 39 6.90 0.21 5.38
CA GLU A 39 6.50 -0.57 6.56
C GLU A 39 5.40 0.10 7.40
N VAL A 40 5.37 1.44 7.42
CA VAL A 40 4.27 2.19 8.04
C VAL A 40 2.97 1.94 7.27
N TRP A 41 3.04 1.97 5.93
CA TRP A 41 1.88 1.69 5.10
C TRP A 41 1.45 0.22 5.18
N ARG A 42 2.39 -0.73 5.27
CA ARG A 42 2.10 -2.16 5.51
C ARG A 42 1.26 -2.35 6.78
N LYS A 43 1.67 -1.74 7.90
CA LYS A 43 0.91 -1.75 9.15
C LYS A 43 -0.47 -1.13 8.96
N ARG A 44 -0.56 0.00 8.25
CA ARG A 44 -1.82 0.68 7.99
C ARG A 44 -2.82 -0.21 7.23
N ILE A 45 -2.37 -0.98 6.23
CA ILE A 45 -3.21 -1.94 5.50
C ILE A 45 -3.71 -3.03 6.46
N ALA A 46 -2.81 -3.62 7.26
CA ALA A 46 -3.21 -4.64 8.23
C ALA A 46 -4.27 -4.11 9.21
N ASP A 47 -4.13 -2.86 9.65
CA ASP A 47 -5.07 -2.19 10.54
C ASP A 47 -6.44 -1.88 9.89
N HIS A 48 -6.62 -2.05 8.57
CA HIS A 48 -7.94 -1.88 7.94
C HIS A 48 -8.97 -2.87 8.49
N VAL A 49 -8.54 -4.07 8.88
CA VAL A 49 -9.43 -5.04 9.54
C VAL A 49 -9.99 -4.47 10.84
N ASN A 50 -9.16 -3.78 11.64
CA ASN A 50 -9.61 -3.12 12.86
C ASN A 50 -10.62 -2.01 12.53
N SER A 51 -10.33 -1.17 11.54
CA SER A 51 -11.25 -0.13 11.06
C SER A 51 -12.60 -0.71 10.61
N LEU A 52 -12.57 -1.80 9.84
CA LEU A 52 -13.78 -2.52 9.39
C LEU A 52 -14.60 -3.02 10.60
N ASN A 53 -13.96 -3.60 11.60
CA ASN A 53 -14.63 -4.02 12.82
C ASN A 53 -15.22 -2.85 13.62
N SER A 54 -14.52 -1.70 13.71
CA SER A 54 -14.97 -0.55 14.49
C SER A 54 -16.11 0.21 13.82
N TYR A 55 -15.99 0.52 12.52
CA TYR A 55 -16.82 1.54 11.88
C TYR A 55 -17.86 1.00 10.89
N HIS A 56 -17.82 -0.30 10.54
CA HIS A 56 -18.66 -0.83 9.48
C HIS A 56 -19.62 -1.94 9.96
N PRO A 57 -20.88 -1.60 10.33
CA PRO A 57 -21.87 -2.59 10.76
C PRO A 57 -22.15 -3.69 9.74
N ILE A 58 -22.16 -3.36 8.45
CA ILE A 58 -22.38 -4.33 7.36
C ILE A 58 -21.27 -5.40 7.34
N TYR A 59 -20.02 -4.99 7.57
CA TYR A 59 -18.88 -5.90 7.66
C TYR A 59 -19.04 -6.86 8.86
N ARG A 60 -19.39 -6.33 10.03
CA ARG A 60 -19.65 -7.14 11.23
C ARG A 60 -20.78 -8.15 11.02
N LEU A 61 -21.86 -7.73 10.36
CA LEU A 61 -22.99 -8.60 10.04
C LEU A 61 -22.56 -9.75 9.10
N ALA A 62 -21.91 -9.44 7.98
CA ALA A 62 -21.42 -10.46 7.07
C ALA A 62 -20.46 -11.47 7.76
N LYS A 63 -19.59 -10.98 8.64
CA LYS A 63 -18.69 -11.80 9.47
C LYS A 63 -19.46 -12.69 10.46
N SER A 64 -20.52 -12.19 11.11
CA SER A 64 -21.32 -13.00 12.07
C SER A 64 -22.08 -14.14 11.39
N TYR A 65 -22.44 -13.98 10.11
CA TYR A 65 -23.05 -15.04 9.29
C TYR A 65 -22.01 -15.94 8.59
N GLY A 66 -20.71 -15.76 8.85
CA GLY A 66 -19.65 -16.59 8.27
C GLY A 66 -19.35 -16.31 6.79
N LEU A 67 -19.86 -15.21 6.22
CA LEU A 67 -19.59 -14.82 4.83
C LEU A 67 -18.19 -14.19 4.65
N ILE A 68 -17.60 -13.71 5.74
CA ILE A 68 -16.26 -13.12 5.78
C ILE A 68 -15.46 -13.81 6.88
N VAL A 69 -14.21 -14.18 6.55
CA VAL A 69 -13.25 -14.74 7.51
C VAL A 69 -12.00 -13.87 7.54
N GLU A 70 -11.64 -13.38 8.72
CA GLU A 70 -10.38 -12.67 8.94
C GLU A 70 -9.24 -13.68 9.07
N THR A 71 -8.27 -13.61 8.15
CA THR A 71 -7.21 -14.62 8.07
C THR A 71 -5.99 -14.31 8.92
N GLY A 72 -5.84 -13.07 9.40
CA GLY A 72 -4.66 -12.62 10.14
C GLY A 72 -3.34 -12.72 9.36
N LYS A 73 -3.39 -12.99 8.05
CA LYS A 73 -2.19 -13.17 7.23
C LYS A 73 -1.39 -11.86 7.17
N PRO A 74 -0.05 -11.94 7.17
CA PRO A 74 0.77 -10.75 6.97
C PRO A 74 0.49 -10.15 5.59
N VAL A 75 0.54 -8.82 5.51
CA VAL A 75 0.50 -8.13 4.23
C VAL A 75 1.80 -8.43 3.50
N VAL A 76 1.70 -9.06 2.33
CA VAL A 76 2.83 -9.35 1.42
C VAL A 76 2.60 -8.60 0.13
N PHE A 77 3.58 -7.81 -0.29
CA PHE A 77 3.54 -7.09 -1.55
C PHE A 77 4.00 -7.99 -2.70
N HIS A 78 3.45 -7.77 -3.89
CA HIS A 78 3.76 -8.58 -5.06
C HIS A 78 5.26 -8.70 -5.36
N TYR A 79 6.02 -7.61 -5.26
CA TYR A 79 7.46 -7.62 -5.54
C TYR A 79 8.26 -8.53 -4.58
N GLU A 80 7.72 -8.83 -3.39
CA GLU A 80 8.32 -9.74 -2.41
C GLU A 80 8.16 -11.20 -2.83
N THR A 81 7.21 -11.50 -3.72
CA THR A 81 6.94 -12.86 -4.20
C THR A 81 7.50 -13.16 -5.59
N VAL A 82 7.82 -12.14 -6.39
CA VAL A 82 8.29 -12.31 -7.79
C VAL A 82 9.74 -11.88 -8.05
N GLY A 83 10.45 -11.34 -7.05
CA GLY A 83 11.84 -10.92 -7.21
C GLY A 83 12.84 -12.10 -7.26
N PRO A 84 14.10 -11.88 -7.67
CA PRO A 84 15.16 -12.91 -7.70
C PRO A 84 15.46 -13.56 -6.34
N LEU A 85 14.90 -13.05 -5.24
CA LEU A 85 14.98 -13.60 -3.89
C LEU A 85 13.73 -14.40 -3.46
N SER A 86 12.76 -14.60 -4.36
CA SER A 86 11.60 -15.44 -4.08
C SER A 86 12.02 -16.90 -3.97
N PRO A 87 11.61 -17.65 -2.93
CA PRO A 87 11.85 -19.10 -2.89
C PRO A 87 11.12 -19.87 -3.99
N PHE A 88 10.29 -19.19 -4.80
CA PHE A 88 9.50 -19.76 -5.89
C PHE A 88 10.01 -19.40 -7.30
N THR A 89 11.09 -18.63 -7.44
CA THR A 89 11.65 -18.25 -8.76
C THR A 89 12.50 -19.33 -9.42
N HIS A 90 12.77 -20.46 -8.76
CA HIS A 90 13.39 -21.63 -9.37
C HIS A 90 12.38 -22.76 -9.63
N ARG A 91 11.53 -22.55 -10.64
CA ARG A 91 10.98 -23.67 -11.42
C ARG A 91 11.15 -23.34 -12.91
N LYS A 92 12.31 -23.73 -13.43
CA LYS A 92 12.40 -24.28 -14.79
C LYS A 92 12.38 -25.79 -14.66
#